data_AF-A0A0N0DBH5-F1
#
_entry.id   AF-A0A0N0DBH5-F1
#
_cell.length_a   1.000
_cell.length_b   1.000
_cell.length_c   1.000
_cell.angle_alpha   90.00
_cell.angle_beta   90.00
_cell.angle_gamma   90.00
#
_symmetry.space_group_name_H-M   'P 1'
#
loop_
_entity.id
_entity.type
_entity.pdbx_description
1 polymer ?
#
loop_
_entity_poly.entity_id
_entity_poly.type
_entity_poly.pdbx_seq_one_letter_code
_entity_poly.pdbx_strand_id
1 'polypeptide(L)'
;MGYWGRFFIEGSKMIGTGSTNPIGNWLDDPVEKQMGSYTKHGLETDSEGFVPSVAQTLGRSREDILAYVTQFRREIRSGKHYGYFAQKVVWCQNPN
;
A
#
# COMPACT_ATOMS: atom_id res chain seq x y z
N MET A 1 11.26 -10.83 -14.13
CA MET A 1 10.14 -10.14 -13.46
C MET A 1 9.83 -10.91 -12.18
N GLY A 2 10.01 -10.30 -11.00
CA GLY A 2 9.92 -11.01 -9.72
C GLY A 2 8.49 -11.43 -9.37
N TYR A 3 8.36 -12.49 -8.58
CA TYR A 3 7.08 -13.10 -8.15
C TYR A 3 6.12 -12.09 -7.48
N TRP A 4 6.68 -11.05 -6.86
CA TRP A 4 5.96 -9.95 -6.21
C TRP A 4 5.38 -8.91 -7.17
N GLY A 5 5.97 -8.76 -8.37
CA GLY A 5 5.45 -7.84 -9.38
C GLY A 5 4.06 -8.24 -9.88
N ARG A 6 3.78 -9.54 -9.97
CA ARG A 6 2.46 -10.06 -10.35
C ARG A 6 1.39 -9.76 -9.30
N PHE A 7 1.73 -9.84 -8.01
CA PHE A 7 0.82 -9.53 -6.90
C PHE A 7 0.34 -8.08 -6.94
N PHE A 8 1.24 -7.12 -7.13
CA PHE A 8 0.86 -5.71 -7.23
C PHE A 8 0.04 -5.42 -8.49
N ILE A 9 0.39 -6.01 -9.64
CA ILE A 9 -0.34 -5.79 -10.88
C ILE A 9 -1.75 -6.39 -10.82
N GLU A 10 -1.91 -7.64 -10.39
CA GLU A 10 -3.23 -8.27 -10.32
C GLU A 10 -4.09 -7.72 -9.19
N GLY A 11 -3.49 -7.42 -8.03
CA GLY A 11 -4.16 -6.70 -6.95
C GLY A 11 -4.68 -5.33 -7.41
N SER A 12 -3.88 -4.57 -8.17
CA SER A 12 -4.29 -3.25 -8.71
C SER A 12 -5.48 -3.31 -9.67
N LYS A 13 -5.66 -4.42 -10.39
CA LYS A 13 -6.81 -4.61 -11.29
C LYS A 13 -8.12 -4.84 -10.54
N MET A 14 -8.06 -5.41 -9.33
CA MET A 14 -9.23 -5.67 -8.48
C MET A 14 -9.79 -4.41 -7.82
N ILE A 15 -8.98 -3.36 -7.68
CA ILE A 15 -9.33 -2.09 -7.00
C ILE A 15 -9.93 -1.03 -7.96
N GLY A 16 -9.96 -1.30 -9.27
CA GLY A 16 -10.47 -0.38 -10.30
C GLY A 16 -9.56 0.84 -10.53
N THR A 17 -9.82 1.61 -11.59
CA THR A 17 -9.09 2.85 -11.93
C THR A 17 -9.46 3.98 -10.96
N GLY A 18 -9.02 3.85 -9.71
CA GLY A 18 -9.15 4.86 -8.65
C GLY A 18 -7.89 5.72 -8.52
N SER A 19 -8.03 6.84 -7.80
CA SER A 19 -6.98 7.84 -7.58
C SER A 19 -5.65 7.22 -7.13
N THR A 20 -4.55 7.72 -7.70
CA THR A 20 -3.19 7.32 -7.31
C THR A 20 -2.75 8.08 -6.08
N ASN A 21 -2.44 7.37 -4.99
CA ASN A 21 -1.98 7.95 -3.75
C ASN A 21 -0.47 7.79 -3.61
N PRO A 22 0.31 8.86 -3.42
CA PRO A 22 1.75 8.73 -3.20
C PRO A 22 2.06 8.01 -1.89
N ILE A 23 3.23 7.37 -1.84
CA ILE A 23 3.79 6.78 -0.61
C ILE A 23 5.05 7.54 -0.25
N GLY A 24 5.01 8.32 0.84
CA GLY A 24 6.13 9.11 1.33
C GLY A 24 6.02 10.60 1.02
N ASN A 25 7.09 11.34 1.33
CA ASN A 25 7.10 12.81 1.34
C ASN A 25 8.02 13.41 0.26
N TRP A 26 8.19 12.70 -0.85
CA TRP A 26 9.12 13.03 -1.94
C TRP A 26 8.54 13.95 -3.01
N LEU A 27 7.24 14.22 -2.98
CA LEU A 27 6.57 15.17 -3.85
C LEU A 27 6.75 16.61 -3.35
N ASP A 28 6.80 17.56 -4.28
CA ASP A 28 6.97 18.99 -4.00
C ASP A 28 5.65 19.65 -3.58
N ASP A 29 4.52 19.18 -4.12
CA ASP A 29 3.20 19.71 -3.75
C ASP A 29 2.92 19.43 -2.26
N PRO A 30 2.59 20.46 -1.46
CA PRO A 30 2.43 20.32 -0.02
C PRO A 30 1.27 19.39 0.36
N VAL A 31 0.19 19.35 -0.43
CA VAL A 31 -0.97 18.49 -0.18
C VAL A 31 -0.62 17.04 -0.49
N GLU A 32 0.02 16.78 -1.63
CA GLU A 32 0.45 15.43 -2.00
C GLU A 32 1.52 14.88 -1.05
N LYS A 33 2.43 15.73 -0.60
CA LYS A 33 3.44 15.39 0.40
C LYS A 33 2.82 14.99 1.74
N GLN A 34 1.78 15.70 2.16
CA GLN A 34 1.05 15.38 3.39
C GLN A 34 0.26 14.06 3.23
N MET A 35 -0.45 13.88 2.13
CA MET A 35 -1.16 12.63 1.81
C MET A 35 -0.20 11.42 1.79
N GLY A 36 0.94 11.56 1.12
CA GLY A 36 1.91 10.50 1.03
C GLY A 36 2.59 10.18 2.36
N SER A 37 2.76 11.18 3.23
CA SER A 37 3.25 10.97 4.61
C SER A 37 2.26 10.14 5.44
N TYR A 38 0.96 10.41 5.35
CA TYR A 38 -0.06 9.60 6.03
C TYR A 38 -0.11 8.18 5.48
N THR A 39 -0.02 8.03 4.16
CA THR A 39 -0.02 6.71 3.50
C THR A 39 1.20 5.89 3.91
N LYS A 40 2.40 6.49 3.93
CA LYS A 40 3.61 5.85 4.43
C LYS A 40 3.46 5.43 5.89
N HIS A 41 2.94 6.31 6.73
CA HIS A 41 2.71 6.00 8.14
C HIS A 41 1.72 4.84 8.32
N GLY A 42 0.60 4.83 7.60
CA GLY A 42 -0.37 3.73 7.63
C GLY A 42 0.25 2.41 7.17
N LEU A 43 1.01 2.42 6.07
CA LEU A 43 1.70 1.22 5.57
C LEU A 43 2.83 0.74 6.50
N GLU A 44 3.44 1.61 7.30
CA GLU A 44 4.46 1.23 8.29
C GLU A 44 3.85 0.62 9.56
N THR A 45 2.71 1.17 10.00
CA THR A 45 2.08 0.83 11.28
C THR A 45 1.08 -0.34 11.13
N ASP A 46 0.27 -0.35 10.07
CA ASP A 46 -0.87 -1.29 9.87
C ASP A 46 -0.64 -2.33 8.75
N SER A 47 0.60 -2.57 8.35
CA SER A 47 0.91 -3.59 7.34
C SER A 47 0.51 -5.01 7.75
N GLU A 48 0.31 -5.26 9.05
CA GLU A 48 -0.15 -6.54 9.60
C GLU A 48 -1.67 -6.72 9.52
N GLY A 49 -2.47 -5.66 9.39
CA GLY A 49 -3.91 -5.77 9.18
C GLY A 49 -4.28 -5.99 7.71
N PHE A 50 -3.62 -5.25 6.81
CA PHE A 50 -3.97 -5.23 5.39
C PHE A 50 -3.35 -6.38 4.58
N VAL A 51 -2.06 -6.68 4.79
CA VAL A 51 -1.34 -7.64 3.94
C VAL A 51 -1.73 -9.10 4.23
N PRO A 52 -1.92 -9.54 5.49
CA PRO A 52 -2.31 -10.91 5.76
C PRO A 52 -3.72 -11.27 5.27
N SER A 53 -4.67 -10.31 5.27
CA SER A 53 -6.01 -10.58 4.74
C SER A 53 -5.97 -10.81 3.23
N VAL A 54 -5.30 -9.93 2.47
CA VAL A 54 -5.12 -10.06 1.02
C VAL A 54 -4.34 -11.32 0.66
N ALA A 55 -3.30 -11.66 1.42
CA ALA A 55 -2.49 -12.83 1.13
C ALA A 55 -3.15 -14.16 1.54
N GLN A 56 -4.01 -14.15 2.56
CA GLN A 56 -4.87 -15.29 2.89
C GLN A 56 -5.92 -15.52 1.80
N THR A 57 -6.52 -14.45 1.26
CA THR A 57 -7.41 -14.53 0.07
C THR A 57 -6.71 -15.14 -1.14
N LEU A 58 -5.38 -15.00 -1.25
CA LEU A 58 -4.56 -15.54 -2.33
C LEU A 58 -3.85 -16.86 -1.99
N GLY A 59 -4.22 -17.51 -0.88
CA GLY A 59 -3.74 -18.86 -0.53
C GLY A 59 -2.26 -18.96 -0.14
N ARG A 60 -1.65 -17.89 0.37
CA ARG A 60 -0.23 -17.88 0.78
C ARG A 60 -0.03 -18.40 2.22
N SER A 61 1.15 -18.98 2.47
CA SER A 61 1.56 -19.39 3.82
C SER A 61 1.73 -18.17 4.73
N ARG A 62 1.50 -18.34 6.04
CA ARG A 62 1.63 -17.26 7.03
C ARG A 62 3.08 -16.76 7.11
N GLU A 63 4.04 -17.66 6.96
CA GLU A 63 5.47 -17.39 7.02
C GLU A 63 5.91 -16.48 5.87
N ASP A 64 5.46 -16.76 4.64
CA ASP A 64 5.74 -15.93 3.47
C ASP A 64 5.16 -14.52 3.61
N ILE A 65 3.98 -14.41 4.23
CA ILE A 65 3.31 -13.15 4.50
C ILE A 65 4.13 -12.30 5.46
N LEU A 66 4.59 -12.88 6.57
CA LEU A 66 5.40 -12.18 7.57
C LEU A 66 6.76 -11.77 7.02
N ALA A 67 7.40 -12.63 6.23
CA ALA A 67 8.65 -12.32 5.55
C ALA A 67 8.47 -11.13 4.58
N TYR A 68 7.38 -11.15 3.81
CA TYR A 68 7.04 -10.05 2.91
C TYR A 68 6.73 -8.75 3.65
N VAL A 69 5.91 -8.76 4.70
CA VAL A 69 5.61 -7.56 5.51
C VAL A 69 6.88 -6.94 6.07
N THR A 70 7.79 -7.78 6.57
CA THR A 70 9.09 -7.33 7.10
C THR A 70 9.93 -6.65 6.02
N GLN A 71 10.04 -7.26 4.83
CA GLN A 71 10.77 -6.67 3.72
C GLN A 71 10.11 -5.39 3.22
N PHE A 72 8.79 -5.39 3.06
CA PHE A 72 7.99 -4.26 2.58
C PHE A 72 8.20 -3.02 3.46
N ARG A 73 8.12 -3.17 4.79
CA ARG A 73 8.40 -2.09 5.74
C ARG A 73 9.83 -1.54 5.59
N ARG A 74 10.83 -2.43 5.40
CA ARG A 74 12.23 -2.00 5.19
C ARG A 74 12.38 -1.19 3.91
N GLU A 75 11.77 -1.63 2.82
CA GLU A 75 11.84 -0.92 1.52
C GLU A 75 11.16 0.46 1.59
N ILE A 76 9.99 0.57 2.23
CA ILE A 76 9.31 1.86 2.43
C ILE A 76 10.17 2.83 3.25
N ARG A 77 10.78 2.35 4.34
CA ARG A 77 11.64 3.17 5.19
C ARG A 77 12.93 3.61 4.51
N SER A 78 13.41 2.85 3.54
CA SER A 78 14.64 3.16 2.81
C SER A 78 14.57 4.48 2.04
N GLY A 79 13.36 4.94 1.69
CA GLY A 79 13.14 6.15 0.89
C GLY A 79 13.66 6.05 -0.55
N LYS A 80 14.10 4.87 -0.99
CA LYS A 80 14.67 4.66 -2.34
C LYS A 80 13.61 4.53 -3.43
N HIS A 81 12.35 4.38 -3.05
CA HIS A 81 11.25 4.08 -3.97
C HIS A 81 10.20 5.19 -3.94
N TYR A 82 9.77 5.61 -5.13
CA TYR A 82 8.74 6.62 -5.35
C TYR A 82 7.43 5.93 -5.72
N GLY A 83 6.89 5.16 -4.78
CA GLY A 83 5.72 4.31 -5.01
C GLY A 83 4.40 5.10 -5.02
N TYR A 84 3.47 4.64 -5.86
CA TYR A 84 2.07 5.03 -5.81
C TYR A 84 1.20 3.82 -5.46
N PHE A 85 0.16 4.06 -4.64
CA PHE A 85 -0.86 3.09 -4.30
C PHE A 85 -2.17 3.46 -4.98
N ALA A 86 -2.65 2.58 -5.87
CA ALA A 86 -3.96 2.76 -6.48
C ALA A 86 -5.05 2.45 -5.44
N GLN A 87 -5.94 3.41 -5.18
CA GLN A 87 -7.02 3.23 -4.21
C GLN A 87 -8.36 3.70 -4.78
N LYS A 88 -9.42 2.99 -4.40
CA LYS A 88 -10.80 3.46 -4.64
C LYS A 88 -11.27 4.20 -3.40
N VAL A 89 -11.34 5.52 -3.49
CA VAL A 89 -11.84 6.36 -2.39
C VAL A 89 -13.36 6.42 -2.46
N VAL A 90 -14.02 5.98 -1.39
CA VAL A 90 -15.47 6.16 -1.19
C VAL A 90 -15.63 7.06 0.02
N TRP A 91 -16.37 8.15 -0.13
CA TRP A 91 -16.68 9.07 0.94
C TRP A 91 -18.18 8.99 1.24
N CYS A 92 -18.53 8.92 2.53
CA CYS A 92 -19.90 9.01 2.99
C CYS A 92 -19.98 10.10 4.05
N GLN A 93 -20.99 10.96 3.96
CA GLN A 93 -21.33 11.89 5.03
C GLN A 93 -22.20 11.14 6.02
N ASN A 94 -21.79 11.09 7.29
CA ASN A 94 -22.65 10.55 8.33
C ASN A 94 -23.90 11.43 8.44
N PRO A 95 -25.12 10.89 8.23
CA PRO A 95 -26.32 11.66 8.49
C PRO A 95 -26.44 11.86 10.01
N ASN A 96 -26.25 13.10 10.46
CA ASN A 96 -26.62 13.49 11.82
C ASN A 96 -28.13 13.44 12.01
#